data_AF-A0A1T1HAW3-F1
#
_entry.id   AF-A0A1T1HAW3-F1
#
_cell.length_a   1.000
_cell.length_b   1.000
_cell.length_c   1.000
_cell.angle_alpha   90.00
_cell.angle_beta   90.00
_cell.angle_gamma   90.00
#
_symmetry.space_group_name_H-M   'P 1'
#
loop_
_entity.id
_entity.type
_entity.pdbx_description
1 polymer ?
#
loop_
_entity_poly.entity_id
_entity_poly.type
_entity_poly.pdbx_seq_one_letter_code
_entity_poly.pdbx_strand_id
1 'polypeptide(L)'
;MILTEYKFRPESDSRAEESCADVANKLKTAFAESTDMIVINNLQIEVYDRQITVDHAVLHTYGMTLISSRTLYGKIEVNYRGEWSRSVKGRDIPMENPIDLYKHASKALRDDLVKNVETIMSKHNGVQKTFDGMPIELMFIQAPKSGLQGNGINSSAILFSEQLTQTITRHFNSYKKRVYQQFGGMDVFRFFSSDMFACADYLVGNEIDRESYPVAQPDQTASGASSGSGQSGKRVIVRTKQIGGGPGVIKASSIKPSRKKPEQMVNESD
;
A
#
# COMPACT_ATOMS: atom_id res chain seq x y z
N MET A 1 11.08 5.07 -1.18
CA MET A 1 11.35 4.50 0.15
C MET A 1 10.34 3.40 0.51
N ILE A 2 10.75 2.34 1.23
CA ILE A 2 9.83 1.34 1.82
C ILE A 2 9.74 1.60 3.32
N LEU A 3 8.54 1.95 3.82
CA LEU A 3 8.34 2.28 5.23
C LEU A 3 8.00 1.04 6.07
N THR A 4 7.13 0.17 5.56
CA THR A 4 6.80 -1.11 6.19
C THR A 4 7.11 -2.25 5.23
N GLU A 5 7.76 -3.30 5.72
CA GLU A 5 8.05 -4.49 4.90
C GLU A 5 6.79 -5.34 4.70
N TYR A 6 6.72 -5.99 3.55
CA TYR A 6 5.65 -6.94 3.25
C TYR A 6 5.67 -8.12 4.23
N LYS A 7 4.46 -8.56 4.63
CA LYS A 7 4.26 -9.71 5.52
C LYS A 7 3.40 -10.76 4.83
N PHE A 8 3.94 -11.98 4.77
CA PHE A 8 3.25 -13.16 4.26
C PHE A 8 2.08 -13.55 5.17
N ARG A 9 0.93 -13.89 4.57
CA ARG A 9 -0.29 -14.30 5.27
C ARG A 9 -0.63 -15.77 5.00
N PRO A 10 -0.26 -16.71 5.88
CA PRO A 10 -0.49 -18.15 5.66
C PRO A 10 -1.96 -18.53 5.59
N GLU A 11 -2.86 -17.72 6.15
CA GLU A 11 -4.31 -17.90 6.12
C GLU A 11 -4.95 -17.51 4.79
N SER A 12 -4.25 -16.74 3.96
CA SER A 12 -4.72 -16.32 2.64
C SER A 12 -4.56 -17.45 1.61
N ASP A 13 -5.41 -17.43 0.57
CA ASP A 13 -5.25 -18.36 -0.56
C ASP A 13 -3.88 -18.18 -1.22
N SER A 14 -3.23 -19.29 -1.62
CA SER A 14 -1.87 -19.25 -2.15
C SER A 14 -1.74 -18.37 -3.39
N ARG A 15 -2.78 -18.28 -4.23
CA ARG A 15 -2.77 -17.42 -5.44
C ARG A 15 -2.90 -15.95 -5.08
N ALA A 16 -3.73 -15.65 -4.06
CA ALA A 16 -3.85 -14.29 -3.53
C ALA A 16 -2.52 -13.83 -2.94
N GLU A 17 -1.86 -14.72 -2.22
CA GLU A 17 -0.60 -14.42 -1.56
C GLU A 17 0.58 -14.31 -2.54
N GLU A 18 0.63 -15.16 -3.57
CA GLU A 18 1.58 -15.04 -4.68
C GLU A 18 1.43 -13.70 -5.41
N SER A 19 0.19 -13.29 -5.70
CA SER A 19 -0.13 -11.98 -6.29
C SER A 19 0.36 -10.82 -5.40
N CYS A 20 0.10 -10.88 -4.10
CA CYS A 20 0.54 -9.85 -3.17
C CYS A 20 2.08 -9.77 -3.05
N ALA A 21 2.75 -10.92 -2.98
CA ALA A 21 4.21 -10.99 -2.94
C ALA A 21 4.84 -10.40 -4.23
N ASP A 22 4.28 -10.71 -5.40
CA ASP A 22 4.72 -10.13 -6.67
C ASP A 22 4.56 -8.60 -6.66
N VAL A 23 3.39 -8.10 -6.26
CA VAL A 23 3.13 -6.65 -6.15
C VAL A 23 4.10 -5.97 -5.19
N ALA A 24 4.33 -6.54 -4.00
CA ALA A 24 5.29 -6.00 -3.04
C ALA A 24 6.71 -5.92 -3.64
N ASN A 25 7.15 -6.97 -4.34
CA ASN A 25 8.46 -7.00 -5.00
C ASN A 25 8.57 -5.97 -6.11
N LYS A 26 7.53 -5.77 -6.93
CA LYS A 26 7.51 -4.76 -7.99
C LYS A 26 7.56 -3.34 -7.42
N LEU A 27 6.77 -3.06 -6.38
CA LEU A 27 6.80 -1.77 -5.68
C LEU A 27 8.16 -1.50 -5.04
N LYS A 28 8.74 -2.52 -4.39
CA LYS A 28 10.09 -2.44 -3.82
C LYS A 28 11.14 -2.11 -4.87
N THR A 29 11.13 -2.85 -5.98
CA THR A 29 12.09 -2.65 -7.07
C THR A 29 11.94 -1.27 -7.70
N ALA A 30 10.72 -0.79 -7.91
CA ALA A 30 10.47 0.49 -8.57
C ALA A 30 10.73 1.70 -7.66
N PHE A 31 10.39 1.61 -6.37
CA PHE A 31 10.26 2.80 -5.52
C PHE A 31 11.15 2.77 -4.27
N ALA A 32 11.94 1.72 -4.00
CA ALA A 32 12.81 1.68 -2.81
C ALA A 32 13.71 2.92 -2.68
N GLU A 33 14.38 3.31 -3.76
CA GLU A 33 15.30 4.46 -3.80
C GLU A 33 14.62 5.79 -4.19
N SER A 34 13.30 5.80 -4.40
CA SER A 34 12.57 7.04 -4.73
C SER A 34 12.44 7.94 -3.50
N THR A 35 12.71 9.24 -3.69
CA THR A 35 12.47 10.31 -2.70
C THR A 35 11.05 10.85 -2.73
N ASP A 36 10.37 10.69 -3.86
CA ASP A 36 9.03 11.24 -4.11
C ASP A 36 7.91 10.25 -3.81
N MET A 37 8.26 9.01 -3.45
CA MET A 37 7.32 7.92 -3.20
C MET A 37 7.70 7.12 -1.96
N ILE A 38 6.72 6.91 -1.09
CA ILE A 38 6.81 6.08 0.11
C ILE A 38 5.83 4.91 -0.03
N VAL A 39 6.33 3.69 0.08
CA VAL A 39 5.52 2.48 0.05
C VAL A 39 5.25 2.01 1.47
N ILE A 40 3.97 1.78 1.77
CA ILE A 40 3.48 1.24 3.04
C ILE A 40 2.77 -0.08 2.72
N ASN A 41 3.34 -1.20 3.17
CA ASN A 41 2.68 -2.50 3.11
C ASN A 41 1.80 -2.72 4.34
N ASN A 42 0.68 -3.41 4.15
CA ASN A 42 -0.27 -3.81 5.20
C ASN A 42 -0.82 -2.61 6.01
N LEU A 43 -1.24 -1.55 5.33
CA LEU A 43 -1.83 -0.38 5.97
C LEU A 43 -3.18 -0.76 6.61
N GLN A 44 -3.37 -0.41 7.87
CA GLN A 44 -4.63 -0.63 8.59
C GLN A 44 -5.47 0.64 8.54
N ILE A 45 -6.74 0.50 8.19
CA ILE A 45 -7.71 1.60 8.15
C ILE A 45 -8.94 1.17 8.93
N GLU A 46 -9.38 1.99 9.88
CA GLU A 46 -10.65 1.79 10.56
C GLU A 46 -11.79 2.33 9.69
N VAL A 47 -12.77 1.48 9.40
CA VAL A 47 -13.93 1.83 8.56
C VAL A 47 -15.17 1.43 9.34
N TYR A 48 -15.93 2.42 9.82
CA TYR A 48 -16.98 2.20 10.82
C TYR A 48 -16.35 1.56 12.07
N ASP A 49 -16.75 0.34 12.43
CA ASP A 49 -16.25 -0.40 13.59
C ASP A 49 -15.40 -1.63 13.20
N ARG A 50 -14.89 -1.65 11.96
CA ARG A 50 -14.04 -2.74 11.45
C ARG A 50 -12.68 -2.24 10.98
N GLN A 51 -11.65 -3.00 11.28
CA GLN A 51 -10.31 -2.77 10.74
C GLN A 51 -10.18 -3.44 9.37
N ILE A 52 -9.92 -2.63 8.35
CA ILE A 52 -9.65 -3.06 6.98
C ILE A 52 -8.15 -2.97 6.73
N THR A 53 -7.55 -4.07 6.28
CA THR A 53 -6.15 -4.05 5.87
C THR A 53 -6.03 -3.84 4.37
N VAL A 54 -5.43 -2.72 3.99
CA VAL A 54 -5.00 -2.45 2.61
C VAL A 54 -3.65 -3.13 2.37
N ASP A 55 -3.56 -3.94 1.31
CA ASP A 55 -2.37 -4.73 1.02
C ASP A 55 -1.12 -3.84 0.83
N HIS A 56 -1.25 -2.79 0.02
CA HIS A 56 -0.20 -1.80 -0.19
C HIS A 56 -0.79 -0.40 -0.37
N ALA A 57 -0.11 0.61 0.16
CA ALA A 57 -0.34 2.01 -0.14
C ALA A 57 0.95 2.63 -0.67
N VAL A 58 0.82 3.51 -1.66
CA VAL A 58 1.92 4.32 -2.17
C VAL A 58 1.56 5.77 -1.97
N LEU A 59 2.24 6.42 -1.02
CA LEU A 59 2.13 7.85 -0.77
C LEU A 59 3.14 8.58 -1.64
N HIS A 60 2.73 9.68 -2.25
CA HIS A 60 3.60 10.54 -3.05
C HIS A 60 3.23 12.02 -2.87
N THR A 61 4.06 12.93 -3.36
CA THR A 61 3.92 14.38 -3.13
C THR A 61 2.52 14.94 -3.45
N TYR A 62 1.80 14.34 -4.40
CA TYR A 62 0.48 14.83 -4.86
C TYR A 62 -0.72 14.02 -4.37
N GLY A 63 -0.56 13.08 -3.42
CA GLY A 63 -1.64 12.20 -3.00
C GLY A 63 -1.19 10.76 -2.71
N MET A 64 -2.12 9.82 -2.83
CA MET A 64 -1.89 8.42 -2.43
C MET A 64 -2.60 7.44 -3.35
N THR A 65 -2.04 6.23 -3.48
CA THR A 65 -2.69 5.09 -4.13
C THR A 65 -2.88 3.97 -3.13
N LEU A 66 -4.11 3.47 -2.95
CA LEU A 66 -4.43 2.26 -2.20
C LEU A 66 -4.56 1.08 -3.16
N ILE A 67 -3.88 -0.02 -2.86
CA ILE A 67 -3.74 -1.17 -3.74
C ILE A 67 -4.29 -2.40 -3.00
N SER A 68 -5.27 -3.05 -3.61
CA SER A 68 -5.73 -4.39 -3.23
C SER A 68 -5.12 -5.42 -4.16
N SER A 69 -4.37 -6.38 -3.64
CA SER A 69 -3.69 -7.42 -4.44
C SER A 69 -4.06 -8.85 -4.05
N ARG A 70 -4.82 -9.02 -2.97
CA ARG A 70 -5.33 -10.32 -2.50
C ARG A 70 -6.81 -10.59 -2.82
N THR A 71 -7.56 -9.61 -3.33
CA THR A 71 -9.02 -9.77 -3.49
C THR A 71 -9.46 -10.38 -4.80
N LEU A 72 -8.76 -10.15 -5.91
CA LEU A 72 -9.21 -10.56 -7.25
C LEU A 72 -8.45 -11.79 -7.74
N TYR A 73 -8.82 -12.97 -7.24
CA TYR A 73 -8.26 -14.25 -7.66
C TYR A 73 -9.34 -15.31 -7.90
N GLY A 74 -9.01 -16.34 -8.68
CA GLY A 74 -9.94 -17.42 -9.02
C GLY A 74 -10.98 -17.00 -10.06
N LYS A 75 -12.14 -17.65 -10.06
CA LYS A 75 -13.28 -17.26 -10.91
C LYS A 75 -14.23 -16.39 -10.08
N ILE A 76 -14.42 -15.15 -10.50
CA ILE A 76 -15.29 -14.17 -9.86
C ILE A 76 -16.38 -13.79 -10.85
N GLU A 77 -17.61 -13.76 -10.37
CA GLU A 77 -18.78 -13.35 -11.13
C GLU A 77 -19.48 -12.18 -10.44
N VAL A 78 -19.97 -11.24 -11.25
CA VAL A 78 -20.86 -10.17 -10.79
C VAL A 78 -22.20 -10.30 -11.51
N ASN A 79 -23.25 -10.54 -10.73
CA ASN A 79 -24.57 -10.73 -11.30
C ASN A 79 -25.20 -9.39 -11.73
N TYR A 80 -26.39 -9.44 -12.34
CA TYR A 80 -27.10 -8.25 -12.82
C TYR A 80 -27.48 -7.24 -11.72
N ARG A 81 -27.46 -7.64 -10.44
CA ARG A 81 -27.71 -6.78 -9.29
C ARG A 81 -26.44 -6.14 -8.72
N GLY A 82 -25.28 -6.46 -9.29
CA GLY A 82 -23.99 -5.99 -8.78
C GLY A 82 -23.47 -6.79 -7.58
N GLU A 83 -24.05 -7.96 -7.28
CA GLU A 83 -23.58 -8.84 -6.21
C GLU A 83 -22.40 -9.65 -6.70
N TRP A 84 -21.34 -9.71 -5.89
CA TRP A 84 -20.11 -10.42 -6.22
C TRP A 84 -20.16 -11.84 -5.66
N SER A 85 -19.69 -12.80 -6.43
CA SER A 85 -19.48 -14.17 -5.98
C SER A 85 -18.15 -14.70 -6.48
N ARG A 86 -17.58 -15.66 -5.75
CA ARG A 86 -16.38 -16.39 -6.15
C ARG A 86 -16.67 -17.87 -6.22
N SER A 87 -16.29 -18.50 -7.33
CA SER A 87 -16.38 -19.94 -7.49
C SER A 87 -15.22 -20.63 -6.77
N VAL A 88 -15.53 -21.39 -5.73
CA VAL A 88 -14.59 -22.17 -4.92
C VAL A 88 -15.02 -23.63 -4.95
N LYS A 89 -14.18 -24.52 -5.49
CA LYS A 89 -14.46 -25.96 -5.64
C LYS A 89 -15.81 -26.25 -6.33
N GLY A 90 -16.17 -25.43 -7.32
CA GLY A 90 -17.40 -25.56 -8.10
C GLY A 90 -18.67 -25.04 -7.41
N ARG A 91 -18.55 -24.31 -6.29
CA ARG A 91 -19.65 -23.61 -5.64
C ARG A 91 -19.40 -22.12 -5.64
N ASP A 92 -20.42 -21.33 -5.92
CA ASP A 92 -20.33 -19.88 -5.87
C ASP A 92 -20.61 -19.39 -4.45
N ILE A 93 -19.63 -18.73 -3.86
CA ILE A 93 -19.67 -18.20 -2.51
C ILE A 93 -19.84 -16.68 -2.63
N PRO A 94 -20.81 -16.07 -1.93
CA PRO A 94 -20.95 -14.62 -1.89
C PRO A 94 -19.65 -13.94 -1.45
N MET A 95 -19.33 -12.82 -2.08
CA MET A 95 -18.13 -12.02 -1.81
C MET A 95 -18.56 -10.54 -1.65
N GLU A 96 -17.93 -9.82 -0.72
CA GLU A 96 -18.12 -8.37 -0.60
C GLU A 96 -17.54 -7.67 -1.85
N ASN A 97 -18.21 -6.64 -2.36
CA ASN A 97 -17.67 -5.84 -3.46
C ASN A 97 -16.38 -5.12 -3.00
N PRO A 98 -15.19 -5.51 -3.51
CA PRO A 98 -13.93 -4.94 -3.04
C PRO A 98 -13.80 -3.46 -3.43
N ILE A 99 -14.43 -3.06 -4.54
CA ILE A 99 -14.37 -1.68 -5.03
C ILE A 99 -15.10 -0.74 -4.08
N ASP A 100 -16.32 -1.10 -3.68
CA ASP A 100 -17.10 -0.28 -2.76
C ASP A 100 -16.51 -0.27 -1.34
N LEU A 101 -16.00 -1.41 -0.88
CA LEU A 101 -15.24 -1.49 0.38
C LEU A 101 -14.09 -0.46 0.42
N TYR A 102 -13.29 -0.40 -0.64
CA TYR A 102 -12.14 0.51 -0.71
C TYR A 102 -12.54 1.98 -0.93
N LYS A 103 -13.70 2.27 -1.52
CA LYS A 103 -14.26 3.64 -1.50
C LYS A 103 -14.56 4.09 -0.08
N HIS A 104 -15.16 3.22 0.74
CA HIS A 104 -15.39 3.51 2.16
C HIS A 104 -14.08 3.65 2.93
N ALA A 105 -13.09 2.78 2.67
CA ALA A 105 -11.76 2.89 3.28
C ALA A 105 -11.05 4.20 2.92
N SER A 106 -11.07 4.61 1.64
CA SER A 106 -10.51 5.88 1.17
C SER A 106 -11.17 7.09 1.84
N LYS A 107 -12.50 7.05 2.00
CA LYS A 107 -13.23 8.11 2.71
C LYS A 107 -12.84 8.16 4.19
N ALA A 108 -12.89 7.02 4.89
CA ALA A 108 -12.55 6.96 6.31
C ALA A 108 -11.10 7.41 6.58
N LEU A 109 -10.18 7.00 5.71
CA LEU A 109 -8.79 7.43 5.75
C LEU A 109 -8.65 8.95 5.58
N ARG A 110 -9.37 9.54 4.63
CA ARG A 110 -9.38 11.00 4.47
C ARG A 110 -9.94 11.68 5.72
N ASP A 111 -11.07 11.21 6.23
CA ASP A 111 -11.72 11.80 7.40
C ASP A 111 -10.80 11.75 8.63
N ASP A 112 -10.06 10.64 8.81
CA ASP A 112 -9.04 10.50 9.86
C ASP A 112 -7.86 11.47 9.68
N LEU A 113 -7.33 11.56 8.46
CA LEU A 113 -6.25 12.50 8.15
C LEU A 113 -6.68 13.96 8.35
N VAL A 114 -7.91 14.33 7.96
CA VAL A 114 -8.48 15.68 8.15
C VAL A 114 -8.58 16.02 9.65
N LYS A 115 -9.03 15.09 10.48
CA LYS A 115 -9.11 15.27 11.94
C LYS A 115 -7.74 15.51 12.58
N ASN A 116 -6.69 14.95 11.99
CA ASN A 116 -5.32 14.99 12.52
C ASN A 116 -4.40 15.95 11.75
N VAL A 117 -4.96 16.89 10.98
CA VAL A 117 -4.20 17.89 10.19
C VAL A 117 -3.21 18.67 11.06
N GLU A 118 -3.60 19.07 12.28
CA GLU A 118 -2.73 19.84 13.17
C GLU A 118 -1.45 19.11 13.54
N THR A 119 -1.52 17.78 13.66
CA THR A 119 -0.40 16.90 13.97
C THR A 119 0.46 16.64 12.72
N ILE A 120 -0.19 16.41 11.58
CA ILE A 120 0.45 15.88 10.36
C ILE A 120 1.02 16.99 9.46
N MET A 121 0.32 18.10 9.29
CA MET A 121 0.65 19.14 8.32
C MET A 121 1.32 20.33 9.00
N SER A 122 2.45 20.84 8.48
CA SER A 122 3.02 22.09 8.98
C SER A 122 2.23 23.32 8.50
N LYS A 123 2.29 24.38 9.30
CA LYS A 123 1.79 25.70 8.91
C LYS A 123 2.88 26.43 8.13
N HIS A 124 2.55 26.89 6.93
CA HIS A 124 3.45 27.69 6.10
C HIS A 124 2.88 29.10 5.98
N ASN A 125 3.63 30.10 6.44
CA ASN A 125 3.20 31.51 6.49
C ASN A 125 1.85 31.72 7.20
N GLY A 126 1.59 30.95 8.25
CA GLY A 126 0.33 31.01 9.01
C GLY A 126 -0.85 30.26 8.37
N VAL A 127 -0.70 29.73 7.16
CA VAL A 127 -1.74 28.94 6.47
C VAL A 127 -1.39 27.45 6.55
N GLN A 128 -2.38 26.63 6.90
CA GLN A 128 -2.26 25.17 6.92
C GLN A 128 -3.09 24.58 5.79
N LYS A 129 -2.48 23.68 5.01
CA LYS A 129 -3.23 22.89 4.02
C LYS A 129 -3.99 21.76 4.72
N THR A 130 -5.14 21.39 4.18
CA THR A 130 -5.94 20.25 4.64
C THR A 130 -5.87 19.09 3.64
N PHE A 131 -6.42 17.93 4.02
CA PHE A 131 -6.49 16.75 3.16
C PHE A 131 -7.74 16.70 2.27
N ASP A 132 -8.61 17.70 2.30
CA ASP A 132 -9.90 17.66 1.57
C ASP A 132 -9.71 17.44 0.07
N GLY A 133 -8.71 18.10 -0.52
CA GLY A 133 -8.36 17.98 -1.93
C GLY A 133 -7.39 16.86 -2.28
N MET A 134 -6.92 16.05 -1.31
CA MET A 134 -5.89 15.03 -1.56
C MET A 134 -6.42 13.90 -2.46
N PRO A 135 -5.86 13.65 -3.65
CA PRO A 135 -6.22 12.49 -4.45
C PRO A 135 -5.88 11.19 -3.71
N ILE A 136 -6.87 10.30 -3.59
CA ILE A 136 -6.67 8.91 -3.13
C ILE A 136 -7.19 8.00 -4.23
N GLU A 137 -6.27 7.35 -4.93
CA GLU A 137 -6.60 6.45 -6.00
C GLU A 137 -6.72 5.01 -5.52
N LEU A 138 -7.59 4.25 -6.18
CA LEU A 138 -7.85 2.86 -5.85
C LEU A 138 -7.38 2.00 -7.02
N MET A 139 -6.59 0.97 -6.72
CA MET A 139 -6.13 -0.01 -7.69
C MET A 139 -6.38 -1.42 -7.18
N PHE A 140 -6.88 -2.30 -8.06
CA PHE A 140 -7.18 -3.69 -7.74
C PHE A 140 -6.40 -4.58 -8.69
N ILE A 141 -5.53 -5.41 -8.13
CA ILE A 141 -4.68 -6.31 -8.90
C ILE A 141 -5.42 -7.60 -9.14
N GLN A 142 -5.66 -7.88 -10.41
CA GLN A 142 -6.18 -9.15 -10.85
C GLN A 142 -5.04 -10.18 -10.86
N ALA A 143 -5.17 -11.22 -10.03
CA ALA A 143 -4.19 -12.29 -9.95
C ALA A 143 -4.11 -13.06 -11.29
N PRO A 144 -2.93 -13.60 -11.66
CA PRO A 144 -2.80 -14.41 -12.86
C PRO A 144 -3.79 -15.58 -12.89
N LYS A 145 -4.29 -15.93 -14.08
CA LYS A 145 -5.23 -17.04 -14.30
C LYS A 145 -6.55 -16.91 -13.52
N SER A 146 -6.91 -15.70 -13.12
CA SER A 146 -8.24 -15.40 -12.62
C SER A 146 -9.18 -15.02 -13.76
N GLY A 147 -10.45 -15.38 -13.63
CA GLY A 147 -11.52 -14.98 -14.54
C GLY A 147 -12.47 -14.04 -13.80
N LEU A 148 -12.79 -12.92 -14.43
CA LEU A 148 -13.69 -11.92 -13.88
C LEU A 148 -14.75 -11.62 -14.94
N GLN A 149 -16.00 -11.96 -14.65
CA GLN A 149 -17.10 -11.90 -15.63
C GLN A 149 -18.36 -11.30 -15.01
N GLY A 150 -19.13 -10.53 -15.77
CA GLY A 150 -20.41 -10.00 -15.30
C GLY A 150 -20.63 -8.53 -15.63
N ASN A 151 -21.86 -8.09 -15.41
CA ASN A 151 -22.26 -6.69 -15.60
C ASN A 151 -21.81 -5.88 -14.37
N GLY A 152 -21.04 -4.81 -14.57
CA GLY A 152 -20.56 -3.95 -13.48
C GLY A 152 -19.05 -4.04 -13.19
N ILE A 153 -18.30 -4.85 -13.95
CA ILE A 153 -16.85 -5.03 -13.78
C ILE A 153 -16.02 -4.15 -14.74
N ASN A 154 -16.61 -3.09 -15.28
CA ASN A 154 -15.86 -2.16 -16.12
C ASN A 154 -15.26 -1.05 -15.24
N SER A 155 -14.25 -1.42 -14.45
CA SER A 155 -13.51 -0.48 -13.62
C SER A 155 -12.10 -0.32 -14.15
N SER A 156 -11.75 0.89 -14.57
CA SER A 156 -10.37 1.27 -14.93
C SER A 156 -9.37 1.11 -13.78
N ALA A 157 -9.86 0.84 -12.56
CA ALA A 157 -9.05 0.54 -11.38
C ALA A 157 -8.54 -0.91 -11.34
N ILE A 158 -9.10 -1.83 -12.13
CA ILE A 158 -8.66 -3.23 -12.17
C ILE A 158 -7.55 -3.39 -13.19
N LEU A 159 -6.41 -3.93 -12.78
CA LEU A 159 -5.22 -4.07 -13.62
C LEU A 159 -4.39 -5.30 -13.25
N PHE A 160 -3.48 -5.70 -14.14
CA PHE A 160 -2.49 -6.75 -13.84
C PHE A 160 -1.24 -6.16 -13.17
N SER A 161 -0.52 -6.97 -12.39
CA SER A 161 0.61 -6.48 -11.59
C SER A 161 1.73 -5.85 -12.46
N GLU A 162 1.86 -6.27 -13.72
CA GLU A 162 2.82 -5.71 -14.68
C GLU A 162 2.54 -4.23 -15.03
N GLN A 163 1.27 -3.80 -14.95
CA GLN A 163 0.86 -2.44 -15.28
C GLN A 163 0.94 -1.49 -14.08
N LEU A 164 1.10 -2.03 -12.86
CA LEU A 164 0.98 -1.29 -11.62
C LEU A 164 1.92 -0.08 -11.52
N THR A 165 3.23 -0.32 -11.64
CA THR A 165 4.25 0.71 -11.42
C THR A 165 4.17 1.81 -12.48
N GLN A 166 3.91 1.43 -13.73
CA GLN A 166 3.68 2.37 -14.82
C GLN A 166 2.44 3.24 -14.57
N THR A 167 1.37 2.64 -14.04
CA THR A 167 0.10 3.34 -13.79
C THR A 167 0.25 4.34 -12.63
N ILE A 168 0.87 3.95 -11.52
CA ILE A 168 1.20 4.85 -10.40
C ILE A 168 2.06 6.02 -10.89
N THR A 169 3.09 5.73 -11.68
CA THR A 169 4.00 6.76 -12.23
C THR A 169 3.26 7.70 -13.19
N ARG A 170 2.32 7.18 -13.99
CA ARG A 170 1.48 8.00 -14.88
C ARG A 170 0.60 8.95 -14.08
N HIS A 171 -0.04 8.48 -13.02
CA HIS A 171 -0.89 9.31 -12.17
C HIS A 171 -0.08 10.37 -11.43
N PHE A 172 1.05 10.01 -10.83
CA PHE A 172 2.00 10.95 -10.25
C PHE A 172 2.38 12.07 -11.24
N ASN A 173 2.78 11.69 -12.47
CA ASN A 173 3.16 12.65 -13.50
C ASN A 173 1.98 13.51 -13.98
N SER A 174 0.77 12.96 -14.00
CA SER A 174 -0.46 13.71 -14.32
C SER A 174 -0.71 14.82 -13.29
N TYR A 175 -0.65 14.51 -11.99
CA TYR A 175 -0.80 15.52 -10.94
C TYR A 175 0.34 16.53 -10.96
N LYS A 176 1.59 16.07 -11.15
CA LYS A 176 2.76 16.96 -11.32
C LYS A 176 2.54 17.96 -12.45
N LYS A 177 2.05 17.52 -13.62
CA LYS A 177 1.76 18.41 -14.75
C LYS A 177 0.66 19.43 -14.46
N ARG A 178 -0.41 19.03 -13.73
CA ARG A 178 -1.50 19.94 -13.35
C ARG A 178 -1.01 21.10 -12.49
N VAL A 179 -0.02 20.87 -11.63
CA VAL A 179 0.62 21.94 -10.86
C VAL A 179 1.34 22.95 -11.76
N TYR A 180 2.01 22.50 -12.81
CA TYR A 180 2.70 23.41 -13.75
C TYR A 180 1.75 24.16 -14.69
N GLN A 181 0.61 23.57 -15.03
CA GLN A 181 -0.38 24.14 -15.95
C GLN A 181 -1.37 25.07 -15.25
N GLN A 182 -1.05 25.54 -14.04
CA GLN A 182 -1.91 26.39 -13.21
C GLN A 182 -2.05 27.80 -13.81
N PHE A 183 -2.69 27.90 -14.98
CA PHE A 183 -3.36 29.09 -15.48
C PHE A 183 -4.81 29.00 -14.99
N GLY A 184 -5.24 29.85 -14.06
CA GLY A 184 -6.65 29.98 -13.66
C GLY A 184 -7.04 29.56 -12.24
N GLY A 185 -6.10 29.34 -11.32
CA GLY A 185 -6.40 29.40 -9.88
C GLY A 185 -7.07 28.20 -9.20
N MET A 186 -7.09 27.00 -9.81
CA MET A 186 -7.45 25.79 -9.05
C MET A 186 -6.29 25.37 -8.13
N ASP A 187 -6.54 25.24 -6.83
CA ASP A 187 -5.58 24.73 -5.85
C ASP A 187 -5.41 23.21 -6.03
N VAL A 188 -4.17 22.77 -6.23
CA VAL A 188 -3.84 21.34 -6.38
C VAL A 188 -3.16 20.89 -5.10
N PHE A 189 -3.68 19.83 -4.50
CA PHE A 189 -3.06 19.25 -3.31
C PHE A 189 -1.60 18.87 -3.59
N ARG A 190 -0.71 19.32 -2.69
CA ARG A 190 0.73 19.03 -2.74
C ARG A 190 1.28 19.06 -1.32
N PHE A 191 1.88 17.96 -0.90
CA PHE A 191 2.68 17.87 0.31
C PHE A 191 3.97 18.68 0.20
N PHE A 192 4.39 19.26 1.32
CA PHE A 192 5.81 19.50 1.56
C PHE A 192 6.48 18.17 1.91
N SER A 193 7.77 18.01 1.60
CA SER A 193 8.47 16.75 1.85
C SER A 193 8.33 16.30 3.31
N SER A 194 8.50 17.21 4.28
CA SER A 194 8.32 16.92 5.71
C SER A 194 6.93 16.41 6.06
N ASP A 195 5.88 16.98 5.47
CA ASP A 195 4.49 16.58 5.72
C ASP A 195 4.16 15.23 5.11
N MET A 196 4.79 14.88 3.98
CA MET A 196 4.65 13.56 3.37
C MET A 196 5.22 12.48 4.29
N PHE A 197 6.40 12.71 4.89
CA PHE A 197 6.99 11.77 5.86
C PHE A 197 6.19 11.72 7.16
N ALA A 198 5.74 12.87 7.67
CA ALA A 198 4.87 12.95 8.85
C ALA A 198 3.56 12.16 8.63
N CYS A 199 2.95 12.30 7.46
CA CYS A 199 1.75 11.55 7.08
C CYS A 199 2.05 10.05 7.02
N ALA A 200 3.17 9.66 6.42
CA ALA A 200 3.54 8.25 6.34
C ALA A 200 3.78 7.62 7.73
N ASP A 201 4.46 8.33 8.63
CA ASP A 201 4.69 7.87 10.01
C ASP A 201 3.38 7.81 10.81
N TYR A 202 2.53 8.83 10.70
CA TYR A 202 1.19 8.84 11.29
C TYR A 202 0.37 7.61 10.86
N LEU A 203 0.33 7.32 9.55
CA LEU A 203 -0.43 6.21 8.98
C LEU A 203 0.00 4.83 9.49
N VAL A 204 1.23 4.69 9.96
CA VAL A 204 1.75 3.43 10.51
C VAL A 204 1.83 3.43 12.04
N GLY A 205 1.38 4.52 12.68
CA GLY A 205 1.40 4.68 14.14
C GLY A 205 2.78 4.97 14.72
N ASN A 206 3.71 5.47 13.92
CA ASN A 206 5.02 5.94 14.40
C ASN A 206 4.91 7.35 15.00
N GLU A 207 5.86 7.70 15.87
CA GLU A 207 6.04 9.06 16.32
C GLU A 207 6.56 9.96 15.18
N ILE A 208 6.02 11.18 15.08
CA ILE A 208 6.41 12.14 14.05
C ILE A 208 7.68 12.88 14.51
N ASP A 209 8.82 12.49 13.97
CA ASP A 209 10.10 13.16 14.18
C ASP A 209 10.54 13.93 12.92
N ARG A 210 10.17 15.21 12.88
CA ARG A 210 10.47 16.10 11.74
C ARG A 210 11.95 16.39 11.55
N GLU A 211 12.77 16.25 12.59
CA GLU A 211 14.22 16.49 12.50
C GLU A 211 14.92 15.36 11.73
N SER A 212 14.37 14.14 11.80
CA SER A 212 14.87 12.97 11.07
C SER A 212 14.53 12.96 9.58
N TYR A 213 13.59 13.82 9.14
CA TYR A 213 13.10 13.81 7.77
C TYR A 213 14.10 14.44 6.82
N PRO A 214 14.25 13.90 5.59
CA PRO A 214 15.14 14.51 4.62
C PRO A 214 14.67 15.93 4.36
N VAL A 215 15.59 16.88 4.55
CA VAL A 215 15.36 18.29 4.25
C VAL A 215 14.92 18.36 2.79
N ALA A 216 13.76 19.00 2.56
CA ALA A 216 13.26 19.22 1.22
C ALA A 216 14.41 19.84 0.40
N GLN A 217 14.78 19.22 -0.73
CA GLN A 217 15.52 20.00 -1.71
C GLN A 217 14.62 21.18 -2.05
N PRO A 218 15.10 22.43 -1.93
CA PRO A 218 14.31 23.55 -2.41
C PRO A 218 13.93 23.22 -3.85
N ASP A 219 12.65 23.39 -4.18
CA ASP A 219 12.22 23.36 -5.58
C ASP A 219 13.25 24.21 -6.35
N GLN A 220 13.88 23.66 -7.38
CA GLN A 220 14.77 24.39 -8.30
C GLN A 220 13.94 25.40 -9.12
N THR A 221 13.16 26.23 -8.46
CA THR A 221 12.27 27.24 -9.03
C THR A 221 12.67 28.65 -8.62
N ALA A 222 13.82 28.83 -7.98
CA ALA A 222 14.44 30.13 -7.83
C ALA A 222 15.94 30.03 -8.11
N SER A 223 16.36 30.66 -9.21
CA SER A 223 17.74 30.95 -9.64
C SER A 223 18.60 29.78 -10.12
N GLY A 224 19.01 29.88 -11.39
CA GLY A 224 20.19 29.18 -11.88
C GLY A 224 21.44 29.76 -11.25
N ALA A 225 22.13 28.98 -10.43
CA ALA A 225 23.55 29.11 -10.12
C ALA A 225 24.06 27.77 -9.56
N SER A 226 25.26 27.41 -9.97
CA SER A 226 25.94 26.14 -9.76
C SER A 226 26.48 25.92 -8.35
N SER A 227 26.68 24.63 -8.05
CA SER A 227 27.69 23.99 -7.19
C SER A 227 27.54 24.05 -5.66
N GLY A 228 27.55 22.85 -5.07
CA GLY A 228 27.68 22.61 -3.63
C GLY A 228 27.38 21.15 -3.28
N SER A 229 28.39 20.29 -3.35
CA SER A 229 28.32 18.88 -2.93
C SER A 229 28.11 18.79 -1.42
N GLY A 230 26.89 18.43 -0.99
CA GLY A 230 26.59 17.99 0.37
C GLY A 230 26.15 16.53 0.34
N GLN A 231 26.97 15.63 0.89
CA GLN A 231 26.57 14.25 1.13
C GLN A 231 25.38 14.25 2.10
N SER A 232 24.18 13.98 1.58
CA SER A 232 23.00 13.77 2.42
C SER A 232 23.08 12.39 3.07
N GLY A 233 23.03 12.36 4.40
CA GLY A 233 22.97 11.14 5.17
C GLY A 233 21.73 10.35 4.77
N LYS A 234 21.92 9.20 4.11
CA LYS A 234 20.85 8.24 3.86
C LYS A 234 20.31 7.77 5.21
N ARG A 235 18.99 7.82 5.40
CA ARG A 235 18.30 7.21 6.55
C ARG A 235 18.66 5.73 6.59
N VAL A 236 19.51 5.34 7.55
CA VAL A 236 19.78 3.94 7.85
C VAL A 236 18.57 3.42 8.60
N ILE A 237 17.84 2.46 8.00
CA ILE A 237 16.78 1.73 8.67
C ILE A 237 17.41 1.05 9.90
N VAL A 238 17.04 1.51 11.10
CA VAL A 238 17.38 0.83 12.34
C VAL A 238 16.60 -0.49 12.35
N ARG A 239 17.25 -1.54 11.85
CA ARG A 239 16.79 -2.92 12.01
C ARG A 239 16.90 -3.24 13.50
N THR A 240 15.77 -3.34 14.20
CA THR A 240 15.72 -4.08 15.46
C THR A 240 15.95 -5.55 15.13
N LYS A 241 17.24 -5.94 15.12
CA LYS A 241 17.68 -7.32 14.95
C LYS A 241 17.34 -8.04 16.25
N GLN A 242 16.29 -8.86 16.26
CA GLN A 242 16.22 -9.89 17.29
C GLN A 242 17.48 -10.75 17.18
N ILE A 243 18.13 -10.94 18.32
CA ILE A 243 19.32 -11.77 18.45
C ILE A 243 18.86 -13.23 18.26
N GLY A 244 19.24 -13.81 17.11
CA GLY A 244 19.06 -15.23 16.81
C GLY A 244 18.00 -15.52 15.76
N GLY A 245 18.43 -15.75 14.51
CA GLY A 245 17.57 -16.30 13.45
C GLY A 245 17.73 -15.59 12.10
N GLY A 246 18.83 -15.86 11.40
CA GLY A 246 18.93 -15.47 9.98
C GLY A 246 17.96 -16.30 9.11
N PRO A 247 17.48 -15.79 7.98
CA PRO A 247 16.58 -16.53 7.10
C PRO A 247 17.38 -17.60 6.33
N GLY A 248 17.37 -18.83 6.84
CA GLY A 248 17.76 -20.01 6.08
C GLY A 248 16.68 -20.30 5.05
N VAL A 249 17.02 -20.25 3.76
CA VAL A 249 16.17 -20.74 2.68
C VAL A 249 16.06 -22.26 2.84
N ILE A 250 14.97 -22.74 3.43
CA ILE A 250 14.65 -24.18 3.42
C ILE A 250 14.07 -24.49 2.04
N LYS A 251 14.88 -25.10 1.17
CA LYS A 251 14.37 -25.69 -0.08
C LYS A 251 13.44 -26.84 0.28
N ALA A 252 12.28 -26.95 -0.38
CA ALA A 252 11.31 -28.02 -0.13
C ALA A 252 11.90 -29.44 -0.26
N SER A 253 13.04 -29.60 -0.94
CA SER A 253 13.76 -30.87 -1.07
C SER A 253 14.53 -31.33 0.18
N SER A 254 14.69 -30.51 1.23
CA SER A 254 15.39 -30.89 2.46
C SER A 254 14.46 -31.35 3.60
N ILE A 255 13.15 -31.39 3.38
CA ILE A 255 12.17 -31.86 4.36
C ILE A 255 11.99 -33.38 4.19
N LYS A 256 12.66 -34.18 5.03
CA LYS A 256 12.33 -35.61 5.17
C LYS A 256 11.13 -35.75 6.13
N PRO A 257 10.06 -36.47 5.77
CA PRO A 257 8.96 -36.71 6.70
C PRO A 257 9.42 -37.61 7.85
N SER A 258 9.40 -37.10 9.07
CA SER A 258 9.58 -37.90 10.28
C SER A 258 8.32 -38.74 10.52
N ARG A 259 8.42 -40.03 10.21
CA ARG A 259 7.39 -41.02 10.52
C ARG A 259 7.45 -41.29 12.04
N LYS A 260 6.58 -40.66 12.84
CA LYS A 260 6.41 -41.06 14.25
C LYS A 260 5.79 -42.47 14.29
N LYS A 261 6.48 -43.39 14.96
CA LYS A 261 5.95 -44.72 15.34
C LYS A 261 4.80 -44.52 16.35
N PRO A 262 3.72 -45.30 16.30
CA PRO A 262 2.71 -45.29 17.35
C PRO A 262 3.29 -46.00 18.59
N GLU A 263 3.43 -45.27 19.70
CA GLU A 263 3.70 -45.86 21.02
C GLU A 263 2.39 -46.38 21.62
N GLN A 264 2.52 -47.55 22.25
CA GLN A 264 1.48 -48.43 22.75
C GLN A 264 0.72 -47.81 23.92
N MET A 265 -0.60 -47.89 23.88
CA MET A 265 -1.45 -47.77 25.07
C MET A 265 -1.16 -48.94 26.00
N VAL A 266 -0.60 -48.66 27.18
CA VAL A 266 -0.59 -49.58 28.31
C VAL A 266 -1.74 -49.17 29.23
N ASN A 267 -2.70 -50.08 29.34
CA ASN A 267 -3.71 -50.09 30.39
C ASN A 267 -3.03 -50.35 31.74
N GLU A 268 -3.35 -49.56 32.75
CA GLU A 268 -3.33 -50.03 34.13
C GLU A 268 -4.70 -49.75 34.76
N SER A 269 -5.38 -50.85 34.99
CA SER A 269 -6.44 -51.04 35.97
C SER A 269 -5.81 -51.25 37.34
N ASP A 270 -6.17 -50.42 38.31
CA ASP A 270 -6.65 -50.76 39.65
C ASP A 270 -7.16 -49.51 40.38
#